data_AF-A0A2W6DL72-F1
#
_entry.id   AF-A0A2W6DL72-F1
#
_cell.length_a   1.000
_cell.length_b   1.000
_cell.length_c   1.000
_cell.angle_alpha   90.00
_cell.angle_beta   90.00
_cell.angle_gamma   90.00
#
_symmetry.space_group_name_H-M   'P 1'
#
loop_
_entity.id
_entity.type
_entity.pdbx_description
1 polymer ?
#
loop_
_entity_poly.entity_id
_entity_poly.type
_entity_poly.pdbx_seq_one_letter_code
_entity_poly.pdbx_strand_id
1 'polypeptide(L)'
;MSYGKDERHVDKHIWKLPIPLFDDSKPIHRRLSDLGEHCTDLVAALDPGASGNFVTLRRRIRSALAADSTAIEINELVLDLLFT
;
A
#
# COMPACT_ATOMS: atom_id res chain seq x y z
N MET A 1 -22.58 -30.23 -6.18
CA MET A 1 -21.10 -30.13 -6.27
C MET A 1 -20.64 -29.25 -5.14
N SER A 2 -20.24 -29.87 -4.02
CA SER A 2 -19.60 -29.17 -2.91
C SER A 2 -18.28 -28.63 -3.44
N TYR A 3 -18.13 -27.32 -3.58
CA TYR A 3 -16.82 -26.68 -3.70
C TYR A 3 -16.14 -26.89 -2.34
N GLY A 4 -15.64 -28.12 -2.14
CA GLY A 4 -14.73 -28.43 -1.08
C GLY A 4 -13.59 -27.45 -1.21
N LYS A 5 -13.45 -26.61 -0.19
CA LYS A 5 -12.23 -26.40 0.57
C LYS A 5 -11.12 -27.38 0.18
N ASP A 6 -10.57 -27.26 -1.03
CA ASP A 6 -9.39 -27.98 -1.47
C ASP A 6 -8.34 -27.71 -0.39
N GLU A 7 -7.86 -28.80 0.22
CA GLU A 7 -6.75 -28.71 1.14
C GLU A 7 -5.60 -28.06 0.39
N ARG A 8 -5.36 -26.79 0.72
CA ARG A 8 -4.27 -26.04 0.14
C ARG A 8 -2.98 -26.62 0.69
N HIS A 9 -2.44 -27.64 0.03
CA HIS A 9 -1.06 -28.08 0.18
C HIS A 9 -0.09 -27.03 -0.40
N VAL A 10 -0.34 -25.74 -0.12
CA VAL A 10 0.73 -24.75 -0.22
C VAL A 10 1.56 -24.99 1.02
N ASP A 11 2.80 -25.43 0.81
CA ASP A 11 3.83 -25.24 1.82
C ASP A 11 3.75 -23.77 2.26
N LYS A 12 3.45 -23.55 3.56
CA LYS A 12 3.34 -22.22 4.17
C LYS A 12 4.71 -21.54 4.29
N HIS A 13 5.60 -21.78 3.34
CA HIS A 13 6.77 -20.95 3.07
C HIS A 13 6.26 -19.67 2.42
N ILE A 14 5.49 -18.91 3.21
CA ILE A 14 5.19 -17.51 3.02
C ILE A 14 6.53 -16.89 2.69
N TRP A 15 6.67 -16.35 1.46
CA TRP A 15 7.84 -15.61 1.06
C TRP A 15 8.24 -14.69 2.21
N LYS A 16 9.41 -14.94 2.82
CA LYS A 16 10.01 -14.01 3.77
C LYS A 16 10.50 -12.82 2.97
N LEU A 17 9.56 -11.96 2.57
CA LEU A 17 9.88 -10.65 2.03
C LEU A 17 10.72 -9.94 3.10
N PRO A 18 11.91 -9.41 2.76
CA PRO A 18 12.77 -8.72 3.70
C PRO A 18 12.22 -7.32 4.00
N ILE A 19 10.98 -7.24 4.51
CA ILE A 19 10.37 -5.98 4.90
C ILE A 19 11.02 -5.56 6.23
N PRO A 20 11.81 -4.48 6.26
CA PRO A 20 12.47 -4.06 7.49
C PRO A 20 11.44 -3.51 8.47
N LEU A 21 11.76 -3.60 9.76
CA LEU A 21 11.02 -2.89 10.79
C LEU A 21 11.30 -1.38 10.67
N PHE A 22 10.31 -0.56 11.01
CA PHE A 22 10.48 0.87 11.10
C PHE A 22 11.60 1.23 12.09
N ASP A 23 12.32 2.29 11.76
CA ASP A 23 13.51 2.80 12.45
C ASP A 23 13.57 4.29 12.16
N ASP A 24 13.29 5.10 13.17
CA ASP A 24 13.18 6.55 13.07
C ASP A 24 14.54 7.22 12.86
N SER A 25 15.65 6.52 13.10
CA SER A 25 16.99 7.03 12.82
C SER A 25 17.28 7.05 11.31
N LYS A 26 16.61 6.20 10.53
CA LYS A 26 16.77 6.09 9.07
C LYS A 26 15.99 7.18 8.33
N PRO A 27 16.65 8.05 7.54
CA PRO A 27 15.97 9.11 6.78
C PRO A 27 14.91 8.58 5.81
N ILE A 28 15.17 7.44 5.15
CA ILE A 28 14.24 6.81 4.21
C ILE A 28 12.92 6.40 4.87
N HIS A 29 12.98 5.91 6.11
CA HIS A 29 11.78 5.54 6.86
C HIS A 29 10.94 6.76 7.26
N ARG A 30 11.60 7.83 7.73
CA ARG A 30 10.91 9.09 8.04
C ARG A 30 10.25 9.67 6.79
N ARG A 31 10.98 9.71 5.67
CA ARG A 31 10.45 10.22 4.41
C ARG A 31 9.24 9.44 3.92
N LEU A 32 9.27 8.09 3.99
CA LEU A 32 8.12 7.26 3.66
C LEU A 32 6.91 7.52 4.59
N SER A 33 7.16 7.81 5.87
CA SER A 33 6.11 8.20 6.81
C SER A 33 5.46 9.53 6.41
N ASP A 34 6.27 10.55 6.09
CA ASP A 34 5.79 11.87 5.68
C ASP A 34 4.96 11.78 4.38
N LEU A 35 5.42 10.97 3.42
CA LEU A 35 4.67 10.71 2.17
C LEU A 35 3.36 9.97 2.44
N GLY A 36 3.33 9.10 3.44
CA GLY A 36 2.11 8.42 3.90
C GLY A 36 1.09 9.38 4.51
N GLU A 37 1.55 10.37 5.27
CA GLU A 37 0.71 11.45 5.80
C GLU A 37 0.11 12.28 4.67
N HIS A 38 0.92 12.70 3.70
CA HIS A 38 0.42 13.40 2.49
C HIS A 38 -0.63 12.58 1.72
N CYS A 39 -0.39 11.28 1.51
CA CYS A 39 -1.37 10.38 0.90
C CYS A 39 -2.68 10.32 1.68
N THR A 40 -2.60 10.37 3.01
CA THR A 40 -3.77 10.35 3.90
C THR A 40 -4.59 11.61 3.71
N ASP A 41 -3.96 12.78 3.70
CA ASP A 41 -4.62 14.07 3.48
C ASP A 41 -5.26 14.15 2.09
N LEU A 42 -4.55 13.68 1.06
CA LEU A 42 -5.07 13.61 -0.31
C LEU A 42 -6.34 12.77 -0.39
N VAL A 43 -6.36 11.60 0.27
CA VAL A 43 -7.52 10.72 0.29
C VAL A 43 -8.65 11.29 1.15
N ALA A 44 -8.34 11.94 2.27
CA ALA A 44 -9.34 12.59 3.12
C ALA A 44 -10.07 13.72 2.38
N ALA A 45 -9.39 14.41 1.45
CA ALA A 45 -9.98 15.43 0.59
C ALA A 45 -10.90 14.86 -0.51
N LEU A 46 -10.81 13.56 -0.81
CA LEU A 46 -11.76 12.91 -1.71
C LEU A 46 -13.10 12.77 -0.98
N ASP A 47 -14.11 13.55 -1.37
CA ASP A 47 -15.48 13.30 -0.92
C ASP A 47 -15.84 11.84 -1.26
N PRO A 48 -16.07 10.96 -0.27
CA PRO A 48 -16.36 9.56 -0.52
C PRO A 48 -17.61 9.38 -1.37
N GLY A 49 -18.49 10.39 -1.45
CA GLY A 49 -19.75 10.35 -2.17
C GLY A 49 -20.71 9.35 -1.53
N ALA A 50 -22.00 9.65 -1.51
CA ALA A 50 -23.03 8.83 -0.87
C ALA A 50 -23.27 7.44 -1.51
N SER A 51 -22.37 6.90 -2.34
CA SER A 51 -22.57 5.66 -3.08
C SER A 51 -21.83 4.49 -2.42
N GLY A 52 -22.58 3.64 -1.71
CA GLY A 52 -22.12 2.54 -0.86
C GLY A 52 -21.40 1.35 -1.53
N ASN A 53 -20.75 1.55 -2.69
CA ASN A 53 -19.92 0.51 -3.31
C ASN A 53 -18.43 0.75 -3.04
N PHE A 54 -17.88 0.00 -2.09
CA PHE A 54 -16.47 0.02 -1.71
C PHE A 54 -15.51 -0.27 -2.88
N VAL A 55 -15.96 -0.98 -3.92
CA VAL A 55 -15.15 -1.26 -5.12
C VAL A 55 -14.91 0.04 -5.90
N THR A 56 -15.97 0.83 -6.09
CA THR A 56 -15.88 2.13 -6.76
C THR A 56 -15.03 3.10 -5.96
N LEU A 57 -15.23 3.16 -4.64
CA LEU A 57 -14.43 3.99 -3.74
C LEU A 57 -12.94 3.61 -3.81
N ARG A 58 -12.61 2.32 -3.72
CA ARG A 58 -11.22 1.84 -3.81
C ARG A 58 -10.58 2.19 -5.15
N ARG A 59 -11.31 2.05 -6.26
CA ARG A 59 -10.81 2.44 -7.58
C ARG A 59 -10.48 3.92 -7.63
N ARG A 60 -11.38 4.77 -7.13
CA ARG A 60 -11.21 6.23 -7.08
C ARG A 60 -9.99 6.63 -6.23
N ILE A 61 -9.86 6.06 -5.04
CA ILE A 61 -8.70 6.28 -4.15
C ILE A 61 -7.40 5.90 -4.86
N ARG A 62 -7.34 4.71 -5.48
CA ARG A 62 -6.13 4.27 -6.21
C ARG A 62 -5.79 5.18 -7.38
N SER A 63 -6.79 5.64 -8.13
CA SER A 63 -6.58 6.58 -9.24
C SER A 63 -6.05 7.93 -8.76
N ALA A 64 -6.57 8.44 -7.63
CA ALA A 64 -6.09 9.70 -7.06
C ALA A 64 -4.65 9.59 -6.56
N LEU A 65 -4.32 8.53 -5.81
CA LEU A 65 -2.96 8.27 -5.33
C LEU A 65 -1.97 8.08 -6.49
N ALA A 66 -2.36 7.38 -7.55
CA ALA A 66 -1.49 7.15 -8.71
C ALA A 66 -1.26 8.39 -9.58
N ALA A 67 -2.12 9.41 -9.47
CA ALA A 67 -1.98 10.66 -10.21
C ALA A 67 -1.07 11.67 -9.48
N ASP A 68 -0.81 11.46 -8.18
CA ASP A 68 0.08 12.30 -7.38
C ASP A 68 1.55 11.91 -7.63
N SER A 69 2.43 12.91 -7.74
CA SER A 69 3.86 12.68 -7.99
C SER A 69 4.56 11.90 -6.88
N THR A 70 4.03 11.92 -5.65
CA THR A 70 4.54 11.14 -4.52
C THR A 70 4.51 9.64 -4.78
N ALA A 71 3.65 9.15 -5.68
CA ALA A 71 3.60 7.72 -6.02
C ALA A 71 4.91 7.21 -6.63
N ILE A 72 5.59 8.05 -7.43
CA ILE A 72 6.90 7.71 -8.02
C ILE A 72 7.95 7.63 -6.91
N GLU A 73 8.01 8.66 -6.06
CA GLU A 73 8.97 8.74 -4.96
C GLU A 73 8.79 7.58 -3.97
N ILE A 74 7.56 7.25 -3.57
CA ILE A 74 7.28 6.09 -2.69
C ILE A 74 7.82 4.81 -3.32
N ASN A 75 7.60 4.60 -4.63
CA ASN A 75 8.05 3.40 -5.30
C ASN A 75 9.58 3.29 -5.32
N GLU A 76 10.28 4.38 -5.60
CA GLU A 76 11.75 4.44 -5.57
C GLU A 76 12.29 4.14 -4.17
N LEU A 77 11.76 4.81 -3.14
CA LEU A 77 12.20 4.60 -1.75
C LEU A 77 11.90 3.18 -1.25
N VAL A 78 10.77 2.58 -1.65
CA VAL A 78 10.46 1.18 -1.29
C VAL A 78 11.39 0.20 -1.99
N LEU A 79 11.73 0.43 -3.27
CA LEU A 79 12.69 -0.41 -3.98
C LEU A 79 14.08 -0.33 -3.34
N ASP A 80 14.54 0.87 -3.02
CA ASP A 80 15.79 1.06 -2.29
C ASP A 80 15.74 0.31 -0.95
N LEU A 81 14.63 0.40 -0.21
CA LEU A 81 14.47 -0.29 1.07
C LEU A 81 14.54 -1.82 0.98
N LEU A 82 13.99 -2.40 -0.08
CA LEU A 82 13.89 -3.86 -0.24
C LEU A 82 15.13 -4.50 -0.87
N PHE A 83 15.92 -3.71 -1.61
CA PHE A 83 17.08 -4.21 -2.38
C PHE A 83 18.42 -3.63 -1.92
N THR A 84 18.46 -2.95 -0.78
CA THR A 84 19.69 -2.60 -0.04
C THR A 84 20.06 -3.68 0.96
#